data_AF-A0A5M9MW46-F1
#
_entry.id   AF-A0A5M9MW46-F1
#
_cell.length_a   1.000
_cell.length_b   1.000
_cell.length_c   1.000
_cell.angle_alpha   90.00
_cell.angle_beta   90.00
_cell.angle_gamma   90.00
#
_symmetry.space_group_name_H-M   'P 1'
#
loop_
_entity.id
_entity.type
_entity.pdbx_description
1 polymer ?
#
loop_
_entity_poly.entity_id
_entity_poly.type
_entity_poly.pdbx_seq_one_letter_code
_entity_poly.pdbx_strand_id
1 'polypeptide(L)'
;MLLKLCLIHIIPFAFLLAGSCSGESILEQTVLQSDSRRPIYLIAHRVLHASAVPQALSDGANALEVDVAPYNGVWYAWHADKNTPWDRPQDTVENCLALLPRAA
;
A
#
# COMPACT_ATOMS: atom_id res chain seq x y z
N MET A 1 -14.50 59.43 52.39
CA MET A 1 -14.42 58.68 51.12
C MET A 1 -15.23 57.41 51.30
N LEU A 2 -16.39 57.38 50.65
CA LEU A 2 -17.44 56.36 50.65
C LEU A 2 -16.96 55.08 49.94
N LEU A 3 -17.07 53.90 50.59
CA LEU A 3 -18.09 52.84 50.41
C LEU A 3 -18.11 52.10 49.07
N LYS A 4 -17.93 50.76 49.15
CA LYS A 4 -18.66 49.63 48.49
C LYS A 4 -17.70 48.44 48.41
N LEU A 5 -17.74 47.39 49.23
CA LEU A 5 -18.82 46.54 49.78
C LEU A 5 -19.69 45.84 48.72
N CYS A 6 -19.76 44.53 48.87
CA CYS A 6 -20.37 43.48 48.05
C CYS A 6 -21.86 43.67 47.66
N LEU A 7 -22.30 42.72 46.80
CA LEU A 7 -23.67 42.30 46.48
C LEU A 7 -24.31 43.14 45.35
N ILE A 8 -24.73 42.58 44.21
CA ILE A 8 -26.05 41.95 43.92
C ILE A 8 -25.89 41.36 42.47
N HIS A 9 -25.97 40.04 42.23
CA HIS A 9 -27.16 39.29 41.79
C HIS A 9 -27.83 39.73 40.45
N ILE A 10 -27.91 38.77 39.50
CA ILE A 10 -28.99 38.53 38.51
C ILE A 10 -28.86 39.19 37.10
N ILE A 11 -28.42 38.36 36.12
CA ILE A 11 -29.02 37.98 34.80
C ILE A 11 -29.90 39.03 34.06
N PRO A 12 -29.72 39.25 32.73
CA PRO A 12 -30.42 38.46 31.70
C PRO A 12 -29.43 37.91 30.64
N PHE A 13 -29.38 36.61 30.32
CA PHE A 13 -30.39 35.90 29.53
C PHE A 13 -30.92 36.74 28.36
N ALA A 14 -30.02 37.29 27.53
CA ALA A 14 -30.40 37.96 26.28
C ALA A 14 -29.23 38.09 25.29
N PHE A 15 -28.38 37.07 25.16
CA PHE A 15 -27.56 36.91 23.95
C PHE A 15 -27.86 35.56 23.30
N LEU A 16 -29.15 35.35 23.09
CA LEU A 16 -29.66 34.50 22.02
C LEU A 16 -29.92 35.48 20.85
N LEU A 17 -29.40 35.16 19.66
CA LEU A 17 -29.60 35.84 18.37
C LEU A 17 -28.59 36.93 17.97
N ALA A 18 -27.33 36.55 17.74
CA ALA A 18 -26.51 37.09 16.65
C ALA A 18 -25.22 36.25 16.49
N GLY A 19 -25.20 35.36 15.51
CA GLY A 19 -24.03 34.55 15.20
C GLY A 19 -24.29 33.65 13.99
N SER A 20 -24.37 34.25 12.81
CA SER A 20 -24.28 33.53 11.55
C SER A 20 -22.80 33.43 11.18
N CYS A 21 -22.22 32.24 11.28
CA CYS A 21 -21.08 31.84 10.45
C CYS A 21 -20.90 30.33 10.55
N SER A 22 -21.24 29.68 9.44
CA SER A 22 -20.66 28.43 8.94
C SER A 22 -20.56 27.27 9.93
N GLY A 23 -21.45 26.29 9.74
CA GLY A 23 -21.14 24.93 10.16
C GLY A 23 -19.81 24.53 9.54
N GLU A 24 -18.79 24.33 10.37
CA GLU A 24 -17.60 23.60 9.99
C GLU A 24 -18.05 22.15 9.73
N SER A 25 -18.36 21.85 8.47
CA SER A 25 -18.18 20.49 8.02
C SER A 25 -16.70 20.20 8.16
N ILE A 26 -16.32 19.39 9.15
CA ILE A 26 -15.08 18.63 9.10
C ILE A 26 -15.25 17.69 7.90
N LEU A 27 -15.04 18.23 6.71
CA LEU A 27 -14.66 17.42 5.57
C LEU A 27 -13.30 16.89 5.98
N GLU A 28 -13.33 15.69 6.53
CA GLU A 28 -12.20 14.80 6.69
C GLU A 28 -11.68 14.51 5.28
N GLN A 29 -11.05 15.53 4.70
CA GLN A 29 -10.34 15.44 3.46
C GLN A 29 -9.06 14.68 3.83
N THR A 30 -9.21 13.36 3.85
CA THR A 30 -8.09 12.44 3.75
C THR A 30 -7.48 12.71 2.38
N VAL A 31 -6.66 13.76 2.31
CA VAL A 31 -5.71 13.94 1.23
C VAL A 31 -4.90 12.66 1.27
N LEU A 32 -5.11 11.78 0.30
CA LEU A 32 -4.14 10.74 -0.03
C LEU A 32 -2.85 11.52 -0.27
N GLN A 33 -2.03 11.61 0.76
CA GLN A 33 -0.75 12.30 0.70
C GLN A 33 0.04 11.50 -0.32
N SER A 34 0.05 11.97 -1.57
CA SER A 34 0.83 11.35 -2.62
C SER A 34 2.26 11.49 -2.17
N ASP A 35 2.84 10.34 -1.85
CA ASP A 35 4.23 10.28 -1.46
C ASP A 35 5.04 10.85 -2.63
N SER A 36 5.72 11.98 -2.39
CA SER A 36 6.51 12.66 -3.41
C SER A 36 7.82 11.95 -3.69
N ARG A 37 8.13 10.88 -2.95
CA ARG A 37 9.28 10.01 -3.19
C ARG A 37 9.10 9.24 -4.49
N ARG A 38 10.21 9.07 -5.22
CA ARG A 38 10.25 8.26 -6.43
C ARG A 38 9.90 6.80 -6.08
N PRO A 39 8.94 6.15 -6.75
CA PRO A 39 8.66 4.74 -6.53
C PRO A 39 9.87 3.89 -6.96
N ILE A 40 10.20 2.88 -6.16
CA ILE A 40 11.29 1.94 -6.41
C ILE A 40 10.72 0.53 -6.53
N TYR A 41 11.08 -0.16 -7.60
CA TYR A 41 10.80 -1.58 -7.77
C TYR A 41 12.03 -2.41 -7.40
N LEU A 42 11.89 -3.19 -6.34
CA LEU A 42 12.84 -4.20 -5.89
C LEU A 42 12.48 -5.50 -6.60
N ILE A 43 13.07 -5.70 -7.78
CA ILE A 43 12.77 -6.82 -8.67
C ILE A 43 13.65 -8.01 -8.27
N ALA A 44 13.06 -9.08 -7.75
CA ALA A 44 13.76 -10.34 -7.54
C ALA A 44 14.11 -10.98 -8.89
N HIS A 45 15.40 -11.24 -9.11
CA HIS A 45 15.93 -11.77 -10.37
C HIS A 45 15.82 -13.30 -10.41
N ARG A 46 15.34 -13.83 -11.53
CA ARG A 46 15.24 -15.26 -11.88
C ARG A 46 14.44 -16.06 -10.87
N VAL A 47 13.19 -15.64 -10.62
CA VAL A 47 12.25 -16.40 -9.79
C VAL A 47 11.65 -17.53 -10.62
N LEU A 48 12.40 -18.63 -10.75
CA LEU A 48 12.08 -19.75 -11.64
C LEU A 48 11.29 -20.90 -10.97
N HIS A 49 11.07 -20.79 -9.67
CA HIS A 49 10.34 -21.79 -8.88
C HIS A 49 9.20 -21.14 -8.10
N ALA A 50 8.05 -21.79 -8.05
CA ALA A 50 6.91 -21.33 -7.28
C ALA A 50 7.29 -21.15 -5.79
N SER A 51 8.11 -22.04 -5.25
CA SER A 51 8.61 -21.94 -3.87
C SER A 51 9.49 -20.71 -3.60
N ALA A 52 10.10 -20.12 -4.63
CA ALA A 52 10.93 -18.93 -4.49
C ALA A 52 10.11 -17.62 -4.42
N VAL A 53 8.85 -17.64 -4.85
CA VAL A 53 7.94 -16.48 -4.78
C VAL A 53 7.75 -15.97 -3.35
N PRO A 54 7.31 -16.79 -2.37
CA PRO A 54 7.14 -16.31 -0.99
C PRO A 54 8.46 -15.88 -0.35
N GLN A 55 9.58 -16.52 -0.71
CA GLN A 55 10.90 -16.13 -0.22
C GLN A 55 11.31 -14.74 -0.74
N ALA A 56 11.19 -14.50 -2.05
CA ALA A 56 11.51 -13.21 -2.66
C ALA A 56 10.70 -12.06 -2.03
N LEU A 57 9.39 -12.28 -1.82
CA LEU A 57 8.54 -11.31 -1.16
C LEU A 57 8.93 -11.10 0.31
N SER A 58 9.24 -12.18 1.04
CA SER A 58 9.71 -12.11 2.43
C SER A 58 11.03 -11.35 2.55
N ASP A 59 11.90 -11.42 1.55
CA ASP A 59 13.18 -10.71 1.50
C ASP A 59 13.04 -9.23 1.11
N GLY A 60 11.80 -8.77 0.82
CA GLY A 60 11.48 -7.38 0.55
C GLY A 60 11.32 -7.03 -0.93
N ALA A 61 11.34 -8.01 -1.83
CA ALA A 61 11.00 -7.77 -3.22
C ALA A 61 9.54 -7.30 -3.34
N ASN A 62 9.29 -6.31 -4.19
CA ASN A 62 7.94 -5.84 -4.51
C ASN A 62 7.57 -6.09 -5.98
N ALA A 63 8.46 -6.74 -6.72
CA ALA A 63 8.28 -7.21 -8.08
C ALA A 63 9.17 -8.44 -8.30
N LEU A 64 8.81 -9.27 -9.28
CA LEU A 64 9.57 -10.47 -9.65
C LEU A 64 9.92 -10.40 -11.13
N GLU A 65 11.05 -10.98 -11.50
CA GLU A 65 11.42 -11.29 -12.87
C GLU A 65 11.40 -12.81 -13.04
N VAL A 66 10.78 -13.27 -14.13
CA VAL A 66 10.60 -14.68 -14.47
C VAL A 66 11.02 -14.86 -15.92
N ASP A 67 12.05 -15.67 -16.16
CA ASP A 67 12.42 -16.10 -17.50
C ASP A 67 11.41 -17.10 -18.02
N VAL A 68 10.98 -16.93 -19.27
CA VAL A 68 9.87 -17.71 -19.84
C VAL A 68 10.34 -18.50 -21.06
N ALA A 69 10.12 -19.82 -21.04
CA ALA A 69 10.41 -20.71 -22.15
C ALA A 69 9.17 -21.54 -22.56
N PRO A 70 8.80 -21.59 -23.84
CA PRO A 70 7.68 -22.40 -24.31
C PRO A 70 8.10 -23.87 -24.50
N TYR A 71 7.29 -24.80 -24.01
CA TYR A 71 7.46 -26.24 -24.27
C TYR A 71 6.10 -26.94 -24.35
N ASN A 72 5.83 -27.63 -25.47
CA ASN A 72 4.58 -28.37 -25.73
C ASN A 72 3.29 -27.56 -25.46
N GLY A 73 3.28 -26.27 -25.80
CA GLY A 73 2.12 -25.40 -25.62
C GLY A 73 1.92 -24.86 -24.20
N VAL A 74 2.88 -25.09 -23.29
CA VAL A 74 2.91 -24.57 -21.93
C VAL A 74 4.08 -23.60 -21.77
N TRP A 75 3.87 -22.53 -21.00
CA TRP A 75 4.92 -21.57 -20.66
C TRP A 75 5.55 -21.94 -19.31
N TYR A 76 6.85 -22.17 -19.32
CA TYR A 76 7.58 -22.53 -18.11
C TYR A 76 8.51 -21.42 -17.63
N ALA A 77 8.65 -21.34 -16.31
CA ALA A 77 9.63 -20.49 -15.66
C ALA A 77 11.01 -21.16 -15.77
N TRP A 78 11.85 -20.72 -16.70
CA TRP A 78 13.11 -21.40 -17.00
C TRP A 78 14.14 -20.51 -17.69
N HIS A 79 15.41 -20.73 -17.32
CA HIS A 79 16.57 -20.09 -17.91
C HIS A 79 17.72 -21.10 -18.01
N ALA A 80 18.41 -21.13 -19.15
CA ALA A 80 19.60 -21.96 -19.33
C ALA A 80 20.80 -21.31 -18.64
N ASP A 81 21.47 -22.02 -17.74
CA ASP A 81 22.80 -21.62 -17.30
C ASP A 81 23.85 -22.36 -18.14
N LYS A 82 25.01 -21.72 -18.35
CA LYS A 82 26.09 -22.24 -19.22
C LYS A 82 26.54 -23.68 -18.89
N ASN A 83 26.18 -24.19 -17.70
CA ASN A 83 26.62 -25.48 -17.17
C ASN A 83 25.45 -26.44 -16.80
N THR A 84 24.19 -26.13 -17.12
CA THR A 84 23.06 -27.02 -16.84
C THR A 84 22.53 -27.63 -18.15
N PRO A 85 22.76 -28.94 -18.39
CA PRO A 85 22.28 -29.59 -19.60
C PRO A 85 20.76 -29.77 -19.51
N TRP A 86 20.00 -29.02 -20.30
CA TRP A 86 18.58 -29.24 -20.63
C TRP A 86 17.70 -29.83 -19.50
N ASP A 87 17.87 -29.38 -18.26
CA ASP A 87 16.97 -29.79 -17.19
C ASP A 87 15.58 -29.29 -17.57
N ARG A 88 14.61 -30.21 -17.53
CA ARG A 88 13.23 -29.90 -17.87
C ARG A 88 12.78 -28.71 -17.02
N PRO A 89 12.05 -27.76 -17.60
CA PRO A 89 11.47 -26.68 -16.82
C PRO A 89 10.63 -27.26 -15.68
N GLN A 90 10.88 -26.83 -14.44
CA GLN A 90 10.25 -27.44 -13.26
C GLN A 90 8.84 -26.88 -13.04
N ASP A 91 8.73 -25.55 -12.89
CA ASP A 91 7.46 -24.88 -12.64
C ASP A 91 6.95 -24.14 -13.87
N THR A 92 5.62 -24.05 -13.99
CA THR A 92 4.99 -23.21 -15.01
C THR A 92 4.95 -21.75 -14.55
N VAL A 93 4.83 -20.83 -15.50
CA VAL A 93 4.67 -19.41 -15.19
C VAL A 93 3.40 -19.20 -14.35
N GLU A 94 2.32 -19.93 -14.64
CA GLU A 94 1.06 -19.86 -13.91
C GLU A 94 1.22 -20.24 -12.44
N ASN A 95 2.03 -21.26 -12.13
CA ASN A 95 2.31 -21.65 -10.75
C ASN A 95 3.04 -20.56 -9.97
N CYS A 96 3.99 -19.87 -10.62
CA CYS A 96 4.68 -18.73 -10.00
C CYS A 96 3.71 -17.56 -9.75
N LEU A 97 2.86 -17.23 -10.72
CA LEU A 97 1.91 -16.12 -10.60
C LEU A 97 0.78 -16.40 -9.60
N ALA A 98 0.37 -17.66 -9.43
CA ALA A 98 -0.68 -18.05 -8.49
C ALA A 98 -0.35 -17.74 -7.02
N LEU A 99 0.93 -17.56 -6.69
CA LEU A 99 1.41 -17.26 -5.33
C LEU A 99 1.58 -15.76 -5.06
N LEU A 100 1.34 -14.90 -6.05
CA LEU A 100 1.32 -13.45 -5.83
C LEU A 100 0.07 -13.04 -5.05
N PRO A 101 0.19 -12.09 -4.11
CA PRO A 101 -0.98 -11.52 -3.46
C PRO A 101 -1.88 -10.86 -4.51
N ARG A 102 -3.19 -11.14 -4.44
CA ARG A 102 -4.16 -10.43 -5.29
C ARG A 102 -4.20 -8.97 -4.88
N ALA A 103 -4.22 -8.07 -5.86
CA ALA A 103 -4.54 -6.68 -5.60
C ALA A 103 -5.91 -6.61 -4.90
N ALA A 104 -5.95 -5.98 -3.73
CA ALA A 104 -7.16 -5.74 -2.96
C ALA A 104 -8.03 -4.65 -3.60
#